data_AF-A0A0H3J653-F1
#
_entry.id   AF-A0A0H3J653-F1
#
_cell.length_a   1.000
_cell.length_b   1.000
_cell.length_c   1.000
_cell.angle_alpha   90.00
_cell.angle_beta   90.00
_cell.angle_gamma   90.00
#
_symmetry.space_group_name_H-M   'P 1'
#
loop_
_entity.id
_entity.type
_entity.pdbx_description
1 polymer ?
#
loop_
_entity_poly.entity_id
_entity_poly.type
_entity_poly.pdbx_seq_one_letter_code
_entity_poly.pdbx_strand_id
1 'polypeptide(L)' 'METTNSKKKYYHVNKKYMADALNFLGCKFYKFTNDDGTVYSFEDNEKFRIALTGLNQLRNQLRKM' A
#
# COMPACT_ATOMS: atom_id res chain seq x y z
N MET A 1 24.59 -2.14 20.47
CA MET A 1 23.97 -2.26 19.14
C MET A 1 22.73 -3.10 19.30
N GLU A 2 21.56 -2.52 19.07
CA GLU A 2 20.32 -3.27 18.77
C GLU A 2 19.34 -2.28 18.14
N THR A 3 19.45 -2.11 16.83
CA THR A 3 18.45 -1.38 16.05
C THR A 3 17.22 -2.28 15.94
N THR A 4 16.23 -2.07 16.79
CA THR A 4 14.91 -2.71 16.69
C THR A 4 14.26 -2.26 15.40
N ASN A 5 14.50 -3.02 14.33
CA ASN A 5 13.83 -2.90 13.04
C ASN A 5 12.38 -3.37 13.22
N SER A 6 11.55 -2.52 13.84
CA SER A 6 10.10 -2.68 13.93
C SER A 6 9.56 -2.62 12.51
N LYS A 7 9.48 -3.78 11.84
CA LYS A 7 8.72 -3.93 10.60
C LYS A 7 7.31 -3.48 10.94
N LYS A 8 6.91 -2.29 10.47
CA LYS A 8 5.55 -1.78 10.64
C LYS A 8 4.60 -2.86 10.13
N LYS A 9 3.81 -3.44 11.02
CA LYS A 9 2.88 -4.54 10.69
C LYS A 9 1.89 -4.15 9.59
N TYR A 10 1.64 -2.84 9.44
CA TYR A 10 0.71 -2.31 8.48
C TYR A 10 1.29 -1.15 7.66
N TYR A 11 0.85 -1.05 6.42
CA TYR A 11 1.15 0.02 5.48
C TYR A 11 -0.11 0.83 5.17
N HIS A 12 -0.02 2.15 5.26
CA HIS A 12 -1.15 3.06 5.03
C HIS A 12 -1.12 3.67 3.64
N VAL A 13 -2.23 3.52 2.92
CA VAL A 13 -2.48 4.14 1.62
C VAL A 13 -3.64 5.12 1.79
N ASN A 14 -3.44 6.37 1.37
CA ASN A 14 -4.49 7.40 1.48
C ASN A 14 -5.22 7.64 0.14
N LYS A 15 -4.88 6.87 -0.91
CA LYS A 15 -5.43 7.00 -2.25
C LYS A 15 -6.40 5.86 -2.54
N LYS A 16 -7.69 6.16 -2.66
CA LYS A 16 -8.76 5.19 -2.95
C LYS A 16 -8.42 4.27 -4.12
N TYR A 17 -8.07 4.84 -5.28
CA TYR A 17 -7.81 4.03 -6.48
C TYR A 17 -6.56 3.15 -6.36
N MET A 18 -5.57 3.55 -5.56
CA MET A 18 -4.41 2.70 -5.27
C MET A 18 -4.82 1.53 -4.38
N ALA A 19 -5.65 1.79 -3.37
CA ALA A 19 -6.18 0.74 -2.51
C ALA A 19 -7.06 -0.25 -3.28
N ASP A 20 -7.92 0.24 -4.16
CA ASP A 20 -8.76 -0.57 -5.04
C ASP A 20 -7.91 -1.44 -5.98
N ALA A 21 -6.86 -0.88 -6.59
CA ALA A 21 -5.93 -1.63 -7.44
C ALA A 21 -5.18 -2.74 -6.68
N LEU A 22 -4.71 -2.44 -5.47
CA LEU A 22 -4.06 -3.44 -4.61
C LEU A 22 -5.03 -4.54 -4.17
N ASN A 23 -6.29 -4.19 -3.89
CA ASN A 23 -7.33 -5.16 -3.57
C ASN A 23 -7.70 -6.03 -4.76
N PHE A 24 -7.76 -5.47 -5.97
CA PHE A 24 -7.90 -6.24 -7.21
C PHE A 24 -6.78 -7.28 -7.38
N LEU A 25 -5.55 -6.95 -6.99
CA LEU A 25 -4.40 -7.87 -6.96
C LEU A 25 -4.43 -8.85 -5.76
N GLY A 26 -5.50 -8.85 -4.97
CA GLY A 26 -5.73 -9.77 -3.85
C GLY A 26 -5.03 -9.37 -2.56
N CYS A 27 -4.68 -8.09 -2.37
CA CYS A 27 -4.21 -7.55 -1.09
C CYS A 27 -5.39 -6.98 -0.30
N LYS A 28 -5.71 -7.56 0.85
CA LYS A 28 -6.81 -7.09 1.70
C LYS A 28 -6.38 -5.87 2.52
N PHE A 29 -7.32 -4.97 2.79
CA PHE A 29 -7.10 -3.82 3.66
C PHE A 29 -8.28 -3.56 4.61
N TYR A 30 -7.98 -2.87 5.71
CA TYR A 30 -8.98 -2.23 6.55
C TYR A 30 -9.14 -0.77 6.13
N LYS A 31 -10.39 -0.28 6.10
CA LYS A 31 -10.72 1.11 5.79
C LYS A 31 -11.05 1.84 7.09
N PHE A 32 -10.39 2.96 7.31
CA PHE A 32 -10.65 3.87 8.43
C PHE A 32 -11.05 5.24 7.87
N THR A 33 -12.06 5.85 8.47
CA THR A 33 -12.49 7.21 8.13
C THR A 33 -12.39 8.07 9.38
N ASN A 34 -11.67 9.18 9.25
CA ASN A 34 -11.43 10.19 10.28
C ASN A 34 -11.60 11.59 9.68
N ASP A 35 -11.52 12.63 10.52
CA ASP A 35 -11.71 14.02 10.08
C ASP A 35 -10.73 14.44 8.98
N ASP A 36 -9.54 13.82 8.96
CA ASP A 36 -8.49 14.03 7.94
C ASP A 36 -8.70 13.25 6.63
N GLY A 37 -9.72 12.39 6.55
CA GLY A 37 -10.11 11.67 5.34
C GLY A 37 -10.23 10.16 5.51
N THR A 38 -9.87 9.41 4.46
CA THR A 38 -9.95 7.95 4.45
C THR A 38 -8.56 7.33 4.32
N VAL A 39 -8.24 6.43 5.25
CA VAL A 39 -7.00 5.66 5.28
C VAL A 39 -7.28 4.18 5.00
N TYR A 40 -6.50 3.59 4.11
CA TYR A 40 -6.55 2.17 3.78
C TYR A 40 -5.31 1.48 4.34
N SER A 41 -5.49 0.57 5.29
CA SER A 41 -4.40 -0.10 6.02
C SER A 41 -4.23 -1.54 5.54
N PHE A 42 -3.09 -1.85 4.94
CA PHE A 42 -2.71 -3.17 4.43
C PHE A 42 -1.75 -3.86 5.39
N GLU A 43 -1.83 -5.18 5.53
CA GLU A 43 -0.77 -5.93 6.20
C GLU A 43 0.52 -5.87 5.36
N ASP A 44 1.64 -5.52 5.99
CA ASP A 44 2.93 -5.45 5.32
C ASP A 44 3.55 -6.85 5.17
N ASN A 45 3.15 -7.53 4.10
CA ASN A 45 3.68 -8.82 3.70
C ASN A 45 4.33 -8.78 2.31
N GLU A 46 4.99 -9.87 1.94
CA GLU A 46 5.72 -9.96 0.66
C GLU A 46 4.81 -9.73 -0.56
N LYS A 47 3.62 -10.35 -0.57
CA LYS A 47 2.64 -10.18 -1.65
C LYS A 47 2.25 -8.71 -1.83
N PHE A 48 1.99 -8.01 -0.72
CA PHE A 48 1.69 -6.59 -0.72
C PHE A 48 2.85 -5.76 -1.29
N ARG A 49 4.09 -6.01 -0.84
CA ARG A 49 5.28 -5.29 -1.30
C ARG A 49 5.52 -5.48 -2.80
N ILE A 50 5.33 -6.70 -3.32
CA ILE A 50 5.44 -7.01 -4.75
C ILE A 50 4.39 -6.23 -5.53
N ALA A 51 3.11 -6.29 -5.12
CA ALA A 51 2.02 -5.60 -5.80
C ALA A 51 2.21 -4.08 -5.81
N LEU A 52 2.57 -3.49 -4.67
CA LEU A 52 2.86 -2.07 -4.54
C LEU A 52 4.03 -1.63 -5.42
N THR A 53 5.10 -2.41 -5.45
CA THR A 53 6.29 -2.10 -6.26
C THR A 53 5.95 -2.16 -7.75
N GLY A 54 5.27 -3.22 -8.21
CA GLY A 54 4.88 -3.38 -9.60
C GLY A 54 3.97 -2.25 -10.09
N LEU A 55 2.96 -1.86 -9.30
CA LEU A 55 2.08 -0.73 -9.64
C LEU A 55 2.85 0.60 -9.76
N ASN A 56 3.81 0.85 -8.85
CA ASN A 56 4.63 2.05 -8.92
C ASN A 56 5.57 2.05 -10.14
N GLN A 57 6.16 0.91 -10.48
CA GLN A 57 6.99 0.76 -11.68
C GLN A 57 6.18 1.00 -12.95
N LEU A 58 5.00 0.38 -13.07
CA LEU A 58 4.09 0.58 -14.20
C LEU A 58 3.69 2.05 -14.33
N ARG A 59 3.30 2.71 -13.24
CA ARG A 59 2.99 4.15 -13.24
C ARG A 59 4.16 5.00 -13.75
N ASN A 60 5.38 4.66 -13.35
CA ASN A 60 6.58 5.39 -13.79
C ASN A 60 6.89 5.18 -15.27
N GLN A 61 6.63 3.97 -15.81
CA GLN A 61 6.76 3.69 -17.24
C GLN A 61 5.73 4.51 -18.05
N LEU A 62 4.45 4.48 -17.63
CA LEU A 62 3.38 5.20 -18.31
C LEU A 62 3.52 6.73 -18.25
N ARG A 63 4.11 7.28 -17.17
CA ARG A 63 4.33 8.74 -17.04
C ARG A 63 5.51 9.25 -17.86
N LYS A 64 6.42 8.36 -18.30
CA LYS A 64 7.57 8.70 -19.14
C LYS A 64 7.24 8.61 -20.64
N MET A 65 6.10 8.01 -21.00
CA MET A 65 5.51 8.10 -22.33
C MET A 65 4.88 9.47 -22.51
#